data_AF-A0A117SPW7-F1
#
_entry.id   AF-A0A117SPW7-F1
#
_cell.length_a   1.000
_cell.length_b   1.000
_cell.length_c   1.000
_cell.angle_alpha   90.00
_cell.angle_beta   90.00
_cell.angle_gamma   90.00
#
_symmetry.space_group_name_H-M   'P 1'
#
loop_
_entity.id
_entity.type
_entity.pdbx_description
1 polymer ?
#
loop_
_entity_poly.entity_id
_entity_poly.type
_entity_poly.pdbx_seq_one_letter_code
_entity_poly.pdbx_strand_id
1 'polypeptide(L)'
;MELTDPLIARYSDLLRRKGLHDALDRVAPDRSILDLIASMAGGSAAEALEKLSRTVEERLDRKTAAEAYAEIAGVYDEELAVKSLARHIANWYLKLAEELGVIALRSR
;
A
#
# COMPACT_ATOMS: atom_id res chain seq x y z
N MET A 1 -4.87 -9.78 11.70
CA MET A 1 -3.56 -9.12 11.64
C MET A 1 -3.79 -7.64 11.91
N GLU A 2 -3.21 -7.10 12.96
CA GLU A 2 -3.22 -5.65 13.16
C GLU A 2 -2.40 -5.01 12.03
N LEU A 3 -3.01 -4.05 11.33
CA LEU A 3 -2.26 -3.13 10.47
C LEU A 3 -1.34 -2.34 11.41
N THR A 4 -0.10 -2.79 11.56
CA THR A 4 0.92 -2.13 12.37
C THR A 4 1.35 -0.79 11.77
N ASP A 5 0.92 -0.50 10.54
CA ASP A 5 1.17 0.76 9.87
C ASP A 5 0.08 1.79 10.19
N PRO A 6 0.41 2.89 10.92
CA PRO A 6 -0.58 3.88 11.33
C PRO A 6 -1.20 4.63 10.14
N LEU A 7 -0.44 4.80 9.04
CA LEU A 7 -0.93 5.52 7.86
C LEU A 7 -1.94 4.67 7.08
N ILE A 8 -1.68 3.37 6.91
CA ILE A 8 -2.63 2.45 6.28
C ILE A 8 -3.89 2.30 7.15
N ALA A 9 -3.73 2.18 8.46
CA ALA A 9 -4.83 2.07 9.40
C ALA A 9 -5.74 3.32 9.35
N ARG A 10 -5.14 4.52 9.37
CA ARG A 10 -5.90 5.77 9.33
C ARG A 10 -6.62 5.97 8.00
N TYR A 11 -5.94 5.69 6.88
CA TYR A 11 -6.54 5.73 5.56
C TYR A 11 -7.76 4.79 5.45
N SER A 12 -7.62 3.55 5.92
CA SER A 12 -8.69 2.56 5.90
C SER A 12 -9.89 2.98 6.77
N ASP A 13 -9.65 3.56 7.94
CA ASP A 13 -10.69 4.10 8.82
C ASP A 13 -11.43 5.28 8.17
N LEU A 14 -10.72 6.22 7.54
CA LEU A 14 -11.34 7.34 6.83
C LEU A 14 -12.21 6.87 5.66
N LEU A 15 -11.74 5.91 4.86
CA LEU A 15 -12.55 5.34 3.77
C LEU A 15 -13.84 4.71 4.31
N ARG A 16 -13.77 3.95 5.40
CA ARG A 16 -14.96 3.35 6.04
C ARG A 16 -15.93 4.42 6.55
N ARG A 17 -15.44 5.46 7.23
CA ARG A 17 -16.27 6.57 7.74
C ARG A 17 -16.97 7.35 6.62
N LYS A 18 -16.32 7.46 5.45
CA LYS A 18 -16.87 8.13 4.26
C LYS A 18 -17.78 7.21 3.43
N GLY A 19 -17.94 5.93 3.80
CA GLY A 19 -18.70 4.95 3.02
C GLY A 19 -18.06 4.56 1.69
N LEU A 20 -16.75 4.82 1.52
CA LEU A 20 -16.00 4.57 0.28
C LEU A 20 -15.49 3.12 0.22
N HIS A 21 -16.41 2.16 0.27
CA HIS A 21 -16.07 0.73 0.29
C HIS A 21 -15.35 0.28 -1.00
N ASP A 22 -15.75 0.79 -2.16
CA ASP A 22 -15.09 0.50 -3.44
C ASP A 22 -13.63 0.98 -3.47
N ALA A 23 -13.30 2.05 -2.75
CA ALA A 23 -11.92 2.50 -2.61
C ALA A 23 -11.13 1.59 -1.66
N LEU A 24 -11.76 1.09 -0.59
CA LEU A 24 -11.13 0.16 0.33
C LEU A 24 -10.79 -1.17 -0.37
N ASP A 25 -11.72 -1.69 -1.17
CA ASP A 25 -11.55 -2.94 -1.90
C ASP A 25 -10.48 -2.83 -2.99
N ARG A 26 -10.38 -1.68 -3.69
CA ARG A 26 -9.34 -1.43 -4.70
C ARG A 26 -7.91 -1.54 -4.15
N VAL A 27 -7.73 -1.22 -2.87
CA VAL A 27 -6.43 -1.18 -2.20
C VAL A 27 -6.13 -2.48 -1.45
N ALA A 28 -7.10 -3.39 -1.34
CA ALA A 28 -6.83 -4.74 -0.89
C ALA A 28 -5.97 -5.49 -1.93
N PRO A 29 -5.02 -6.35 -1.50
CA PRO A 29 -4.24 -7.15 -2.42
C PRO A 29 -5.17 -8.17 -3.10
N ASP A 30 -5.22 -8.10 -4.42
CA ASP A 30 -5.95 -9.03 -5.27
C ASP A 30 -5.00 -10.03 -5.95
N ARG A 31 -5.56 -10.95 -6.73
CA ARG A 31 -4.76 -11.93 -7.50
C ARG A 31 -3.76 -11.25 -8.44
N SER A 32 -4.12 -10.13 -9.07
CA SER A 32 -3.22 -9.42 -9.99
C SER A 32 -2.01 -8.84 -9.27
N ILE A 33 -2.18 -8.35 -8.04
CA ILE A 33 -1.06 -7.92 -7.19
C ILE A 33 -0.16 -9.11 -6.83
N LEU A 34 -0.73 -10.25 -6.43
CA LEU A 34 0.05 -11.44 -6.09
C LEU A 34 0.81 -11.99 -7.31
N ASP A 35 0.17 -12.04 -8.48
CA ASP A 35 0.80 -12.46 -9.73
C ASP A 35 1.92 -11.49 -10.14
N LEU A 36 1.72 -10.18 -9.96
CA LEU A 36 2.75 -9.17 -10.18
C LEU A 36 3.95 -9.39 -9.24
N ILE A 37 3.70 -9.64 -7.95
CA ILE A 37 4.76 -9.94 -6.97
C ILE A 37 5.53 -11.20 -7.35
N ALA A 38 4.82 -12.27 -7.71
CA ALA A 38 5.44 -13.53 -8.13
C ALA A 38 6.31 -13.35 -9.39
N SER A 39 5.88 -12.50 -10.34
CA SER A 39 6.67 -12.19 -11.56
C SER A 39 8.00 -11.50 -11.27
N MET A 40 8.15 -10.89 -10.09
CA MET A 40 9.37 -10.21 -9.64
C MET A 40 10.23 -11.09 -8.73
N ALA A 41 9.82 -12.34 -8.48
CA ALA A 41 10.59 -13.28 -7.68
C ALA A 41 12.00 -13.46 -8.25
N GLY A 42 13.02 -13.32 -7.40
CA GLY A 42 14.44 -13.36 -7.79
C GLY A 42 15.03 -12.02 -8.22
N GLY A 43 14.22 -10.96 -8.36
CA GLY A 43 14.67 -9.58 -8.55
C GLY A 43 15.03 -8.88 -7.23
N SER A 44 15.37 -7.58 -7.29
CA SER A 44 15.66 -6.81 -6.07
C SER A 44 14.38 -6.36 -5.35
N ALA A 45 14.43 -6.35 -4.01
CA ALA A 45 13.33 -5.84 -3.20
C ALA A 45 13.03 -4.35 -3.48
N ALA A 46 14.06 -3.57 -3.84
CA ALA A 46 13.92 -2.16 -4.18
C ALA A 46 13.12 -1.95 -5.47
N GLU A 47 13.43 -2.70 -6.53
CA GLU A 47 12.68 -2.64 -7.80
C GLU A 47 11.24 -3.12 -7.62
N ALA A 48 11.04 -4.20 -6.84
CA ALA A 48 9.71 -4.71 -6.53
C ALA A 48 8.87 -3.66 -5.79
N LEU A 49 9.46 -3.01 -4.77
CA LEU A 49 8.81 -1.95 -4.01
C LEU A 49 8.46 -0.74 -4.89
N GLU A 50 9.38 -0.30 -5.76
CA GLU A 50 9.13 0.83 -6.67
C GLU A 50 7.96 0.54 -7.61
N LYS A 51 7.96 -0.63 -8.25
CA LYS A 51 6.91 -1.03 -9.19
C LYS A 51 5.54 -1.19 -8.51
N LEU A 52 5.52 -1.79 -7.32
CA LEU A 52 4.29 -1.94 -6.53
C LEU A 52 3.78 -0.59 -6.04
N SER A 53 4.66 0.29 -5.58
CA SER A 53 4.27 1.64 -5.12
C SER A 53 3.52 2.36 -6.24
N ARG A 54 4.08 2.40 -7.46
CA ARG A 54 3.40 2.99 -8.63
C ARG A 54 2.03 2.37 -8.91
N THR A 55 1.93 1.04 -8.82
CA THR A 55 0.67 0.32 -9.02
C THR A 55 -0.37 0.69 -7.96
N VAL A 56 0.06 0.89 -6.72
CA VAL A 56 -0.82 1.30 -5.62
C VAL A 56 -1.23 2.77 -5.73
N GLU A 57 -0.33 3.67 -6.18
CA GLU A 57 -0.66 5.09 -6.37
C GLU A 57 -1.91 5.28 -7.24
N GLU A 58 -2.08 4.47 -8.28
CA GLU A 58 -3.24 4.48 -9.18
C GLU A 58 -4.54 3.97 -8.53
N ARG A 59 -4.42 3.16 -7.47
CA ARG A 59 -5.55 2.56 -6.75
C ARG A 59 -6.07 3.44 -5.61
N LEU A 60 -5.29 4.41 -5.16
CA LEU A 60 -5.62 5.25 -4.01
C LEU A 60 -6.64 6.34 -4.33
N ASP A 61 -7.62 6.49 -3.44
CA ASP A 61 -8.36 7.75 -3.31
C ASP A 61 -7.44 8.84 -2.77
N ARG A 62 -7.03 9.77 -3.64
CA ARG A 62 -6.00 10.78 -3.36
C ARG A 62 -6.39 11.75 -2.25
N LYS A 63 -7.66 12.19 -2.22
CA LYS A 63 -8.17 13.09 -1.18
C LYS A 63 -8.11 12.45 0.19
N THR A 64 -8.58 11.21 0.30
CA THR A 64 -8.53 10.48 1.57
C THR A 64 -7.10 10.16 1.99
N ALA A 65 -6.18 9.92 1.04
CA ALA A 65 -4.76 9.77 1.34
C ALA A 65 -4.15 11.05 1.95
N ALA A 66 -4.44 12.20 1.35
CA ALA A 66 -4.00 13.51 1.86
C ALA A 66 -4.56 13.81 3.25
N GLU A 67 -5.84 13.52 3.48
CA GLU A 67 -6.46 13.66 4.80
C GLU A 67 -5.80 12.75 5.85
N ALA A 68 -5.60 11.46 5.53
CA ALA A 68 -4.95 10.51 6.43
C ALA A 68 -3.53 10.96 6.78
N TYR A 69 -2.78 11.43 5.78
CA TYR A 69 -1.42 11.91 5.97
C TYR A 69 -1.38 13.19 6.79
N ALA A 70 -2.26 14.16 6.52
CA ALA A 70 -2.32 15.42 7.25
C ALA A 70 -2.63 15.22 8.73
N GLU A 71 -3.47 14.24 9.08
CA GLU A 71 -3.76 13.92 10.47
C GLU A 71 -2.58 13.31 11.24
N ILE A 72 -1.64 12.67 10.55
CA ILE A 72 -0.45 12.05 11.17
C ILE A 72 0.75 12.98 11.13
N ALA A 73 1.00 13.61 10.00
CA ALA A 73 2.19 14.43 9.73
C ALA A 73 1.97 15.93 10.01
N GLY A 74 0.72 16.37 10.20
CA GLY A 74 0.38 17.78 10.42
C GLY A 74 0.51 18.66 9.17
N VAL A 75 0.73 18.08 7.99
CA VAL A 75 0.92 18.78 6.72
C VAL A 75 0.00 18.21 5.66
N TYR A 76 -0.70 19.08 4.95
CA TYR A 76 -1.53 18.70 3.81
C TYR A 76 -0.73 18.84 2.50
N ASP A 77 -0.20 17.71 2.02
CA ASP A 77 0.46 17.59 0.72
C ASP A 77 -0.03 16.30 0.05
N GLU A 78 -0.84 16.44 -1.00
CA GLU A 78 -1.50 15.29 -1.65
C GLU A 78 -0.49 14.39 -2.37
N GLU A 79 0.50 14.97 -3.07
CA GLU A 79 1.45 14.19 -3.85
C GLU A 79 2.35 13.37 -2.92
N LEU A 80 2.85 13.99 -1.85
CA LEU A 80 3.63 13.33 -0.83
C LEU A 80 2.81 12.26 -0.10
N ALA A 81 1.57 12.56 0.26
CA ALA A 81 0.67 11.63 0.93
C ALA A 81 0.41 10.38 0.11
N VAL A 82 0.11 10.52 -1.19
CA VAL A 82 -0.13 9.40 -2.10
C VAL A 82 1.12 8.55 -2.25
N LYS A 83 2.28 9.16 -2.52
CA LYS A 83 3.56 8.43 -2.64
C LYS A 83 3.94 7.70 -1.35
N SER A 84 3.77 8.36 -0.20
CA SER A 84 4.07 7.77 1.12
C SER A 84 3.16 6.59 1.40
N LEU A 85 1.84 6.77 1.29
CA LEU A 85 0.87 5.71 1.57
C LEU A 85 1.03 4.53 0.61
N ALA A 86 1.25 4.79 -0.68
CA ALA A 86 1.47 3.74 -1.68
C ALA A 86 2.69 2.88 -1.34
N ARG A 87 3.79 3.49 -0.91
CA ARG A 87 4.98 2.76 -0.46
C ARG A 87 4.73 1.90 0.78
N HIS A 88 3.94 2.40 1.72
CA HIS A 88 3.57 1.65 2.92
C HIS A 88 2.72 0.42 2.58
N ILE A 89 1.71 0.59 1.71
CA ILE A 89 0.87 -0.52 1.24
C ILE A 89 1.68 -1.52 0.41
N ALA A 90 2.56 -1.05 -0.48
CA ALA A 90 3.42 -1.92 -1.28
C ALA A 90 4.34 -2.78 -0.39
N ASN A 91 4.92 -2.19 0.67
CA ASN A 91 5.66 -2.96 1.68
C ASN A 91 4.77 -3.97 2.40
N TRP A 92 3.54 -3.62 2.73
CA TRP A 92 2.59 -4.53 3.33
C TRP A 92 2.25 -5.71 2.40
N TYR A 93 2.05 -5.46 1.10
CA TYR A 93 1.84 -6.52 0.11
C TYR A 93 3.02 -7.48 0.02
N LEU A 94 4.25 -6.95 0.01
CA LEU A 94 5.47 -7.77 -0.01
C LEU A 94 5.58 -8.66 1.23
N LYS A 95 5.33 -8.12 2.42
CA LYS A 95 5.30 -8.89 3.67
C LYS A 95 4.23 -9.98 3.64
N LEU A 96 3.03 -9.64 3.18
CA LEU A 96 1.94 -10.62 3.05
C LEU A 96 2.31 -11.74 2.07
N ALA A 97 2.93 -11.41 0.93
CA ALA A 97 3.37 -12.41 -0.04
C ALA A 97 4.48 -13.32 0.51
N GLU A 98 5.38 -12.78 1.32
CA GLU A 98 6.40 -13.56 2.04
C GLU A 98 5.77 -14.48 3.08
N GLU A 99 4.83 -13.98 3.89
CA GLU A 99 4.09 -14.78 4.89
C GLU A 99 3.27 -15.91 4.25
N LEU A 100 2.71 -15.68 3.06
CA LEU A 100 1.97 -16.68 2.29
C LEU A 100 2.88 -17.67 1.53
N GLY A 101 4.20 -17.50 1.59
CA GLY A 101 5.16 -18.35 0.87
C GLY A 101 5.18 -18.15 -0.64
N VAL A 102 4.61 -17.04 -1.14
CA VAL A 102 4.61 -16.69 -2.58
C VAL A 102 6.01 -16.26 -3.03
N ILE A 103 6.78 -15.64 -2.14
CA ILE A 103 8.17 -15.21 -2.37
C ILE A 103 9.04 -15.46 -1.15
N ALA A 104 10.36 -15.54 -1.34
CA ALA A 104 11.35 -15.45 -0.28
C ALA A 104 12.21 -14.22 -0.54
N LEU A 105 11.95 -13.11 0.16
CA LEU A 105 12.73 -11.88 0.00
C LEU A 105 14.07 -12.06 0.73
N ARG A 106 15.18 -12.04 -0.01
CA ARG A 106 16.51 -11.95 0.60
C ARG A 106 16.81 -10.49 0.91
N SER A 107 16.83 -10.12 2.19
CA SER A 107 17.46 -8.89 2.65
C SER A 107 18.96 -8.96 2.32
N ARG A 108 19.41 -8.13 1.38
CA ARG A 108 20.84 -7.90 1.15
C ARG A 108 21.35 -6.87 2.13
#